data_AF-A0A4Q1CHI5-F1
#
_entry.id   AF-A0A4Q1CHI5-F1
#
_cell.length_a   1.000
_cell.length_b   1.000
_cell.length_c   1.000
_cell.angle_alpha   90.00
_cell.angle_beta   90.00
_cell.angle_gamma   90.00
#
_symmetry.space_group_name_H-M   'P 1'
#
loop_
_entity.id
_entity.type
_entity.pdbx_description
1 polymer ?
#
loop_
_entity_poly.entity_id
_entity_poly.type
_entity_poly.pdbx_seq_one_letter_code
_entity_poly.pdbx_strand_id
1 'polypeptide(L)'
;MNKLKRYAGILWMLLGPLTCYFLISTAIAEIKSKPVIDTKIQWAVFVIVFIPIAIGMVIFGWYALQGEYDQLPENSDDVAD
;
A
#
# COMPACT_ATOMS: atom_id res chain seq x y z
N MET A 1 6.92 22.15 -8.47
CA MET A 1 7.64 21.23 -7.55
C MET A 1 6.91 21.13 -6.22
N ASN A 2 5.97 20.20 -6.10
CA ASN A 2 5.26 20.01 -4.84
C ASN A 2 6.03 19.00 -4.00
N LYS A 3 6.98 19.48 -3.17
CA LYS A 3 7.71 18.68 -2.17
C LYS A 3 6.76 17.74 -1.41
N LEU A 4 5.52 18.17 -1.20
CA LEU A 4 4.41 17.40 -0.64
C LEU A 4 4.16 16.06 -1.38
N LYS A 5 4.08 16.06 -2.71
CA LYS A 5 3.85 14.84 -3.52
C LYS A 5 4.99 13.84 -3.36
N ARG A 6 6.23 14.32 -3.31
CA ARG A 6 7.42 13.48 -3.11
C ARG A 6 7.49 12.88 -1.71
N TYR A 7 7.14 13.66 -0.67
CA TYR A 7 7.01 13.14 0.70
C TYR A 7 5.90 12.12 0.84
N ALA A 8 4.76 12.34 0.17
CA ALA A 8 3.68 11.36 0.11
C ALA A 8 4.14 10.06 -0.55
N GLY A 9 4.90 10.12 -1.64
CA GLY A 9 5.48 8.94 -2.29
C GLY A 9 6.35 8.09 -1.36
N ILE A 10 7.26 8.74 -0.62
CA ILE A 10 8.10 8.07 0.38
C ILE A 10 7.27 7.44 1.48
N LEU A 11 6.24 8.15 1.96
CA LEU A 11 5.32 7.64 2.98
C LEU A 11 4.63 6.35 2.52
N TRP A 12 4.09 6.33 1.30
CA TRP A 12 3.43 5.14 0.75
C TRP A 12 4.39 3.97 0.50
N MET A 13 5.61 4.26 0.08
CA MET A 13 6.65 3.26 -0.11
C MET A 13 7.05 2.57 1.19
N LEU A 14 7.09 3.30 2.32
CA LEU A 14 7.38 2.72 3.64
C LEU A 14 6.15 2.05 4.26
N LEU A 15 4.97 2.62 4.06
CA LEU A 15 3.72 2.07 4.60
C LEU A 15 3.39 0.69 4.02
N GLY A 16 3.69 0.42 2.74
CA GLY A 16 3.41 -0.88 2.13
C GLY A 16 4.07 -2.06 2.86
N PRO A 17 5.42 -2.12 2.92
CA PRO A 17 6.14 -3.17 3.62
C PRO A 17 5.82 -3.21 5.12
N LEU A 18 5.66 -2.05 5.75
CA LEU A 18 5.34 -1.95 7.17
C LEU A 18 3.97 -2.57 7.49
N THR A 19 2.97 -2.27 6.66
CA THR A 19 1.61 -2.83 6.82
C THR A 19 1.61 -4.34 6.59
N CYS A 20 2.34 -4.84 5.58
CA CYS A 20 2.51 -6.27 5.37
C CYS A 20 3.14 -6.97 6.58
N TYR A 21 4.20 -6.39 7.14
CA TYR A 21 4.87 -6.94 8.32
C TYR A 21 3.91 -7.07 9.51
N PHE A 22 3.20 -5.99 9.85
CA PHE A 22 2.24 -6.01 10.96
C PHE A 22 1.08 -6.97 10.70
N LEU A 23 0.57 -7.03 9.47
CA LEU A 23 -0.51 -7.93 9.10
C LEU A 23 -0.11 -9.40 9.28
N ILE A 24 1.07 -9.79 8.77
CA ILE A 24 1.56 -11.17 8.89
C ILE A 24 1.86 -11.51 10.36
N SER A 25 2.49 -10.59 11.10
CA SER A 25 2.76 -10.78 12.53
C SER A 25 1.47 -11.00 13.33
N THR A 26 0.44 -10.19 13.06
CA THR A 26 -0.86 -10.29 13.75
C THR A 26 -1.61 -11.55 13.33
N ALA A 27 -1.56 -11.93 12.05
CA ALA A 27 -2.13 -13.18 11.55
C ALA A 27 -1.56 -14.39 12.30
N ILE A 28 -0.23 -14.45 12.45
CA ILE A 28 0.43 -15.55 13.16
C ILE A 28 0.04 -15.55 14.64
N ALA A 29 0.00 -14.38 15.29
CA ALA A 29 -0.38 -14.27 16.69
C ALA A 29 -1.82 -14.75 16.94
N GLU A 30 -2.77 -14.33 16.10
CA GLU A 30 -4.18 -14.72 16.24
C GLU A 30 -4.44 -16.17 15.89
N ILE A 31 -3.81 -16.70 14.84
CA ILE A 31 -3.92 -18.12 14.49
C ILE A 31 -3.37 -19.00 15.63
N LYS A 32 -2.30 -18.56 16.30
CA LYS A 32 -1.78 -19.26 17.49
C LYS A 32 -2.71 -19.16 18.69
N SER A 33 -3.32 -17.99 18.92
CA SER A 33 -4.24 -17.78 20.04
C SER A 33 -5.56 -18.54 19.86
N LYS A 34 -6.07 -18.65 18.63
CA LYS A 34 -7.34 -19.30 18.31
C LYS A 34 -7.16 -20.15 17.04
N PRO A 35 -6.66 -21.39 17.16
CA PRO A 35 -6.34 -22.24 16.00
C PRO A 35 -7.57 -22.89 15.35
N VAL A 36 -8.73 -22.21 15.38
CA VAL A 36 -9.96 -22.64 14.71
C VAL A 36 -9.89 -22.35 13.21
N ILE A 37 -10.64 -23.12 12.41
CA ILE A 37 -10.61 -23.01 10.95
C ILE A 37 -11.01 -21.61 10.47
N ASP A 38 -12.00 -21.01 11.11
CA ASP A 38 -12.53 -19.69 10.74
C ASP A 38 -11.47 -18.59 10.88
N THR A 39 -10.69 -18.61 11.98
CA THR A 39 -9.59 -17.67 12.21
C THR A 39 -8.48 -17.84 11.17
N LYS A 40 -8.15 -19.08 10.80
CA LYS A 40 -7.15 -19.35 9.76
C LYS A 40 -7.59 -18.81 8.40
N ILE A 41 -8.84 -19.07 8.02
CA ILE A 41 -9.40 -18.60 6.75
C ILE A 41 -9.46 -17.07 6.73
N GLN A 42 -9.96 -16.43 7.80
CA GLN A 42 -10.06 -14.97 7.90
C GLN A 42 -8.70 -14.30 7.68
N TRP A 43 -7.67 -14.73 8.43
CA TRP A 43 -6.34 -14.13 8.34
C TRP A 43 -5.63 -14.47 7.03
N ALA A 44 -5.83 -15.66 6.46
CA ALA A 44 -5.30 -16.01 5.14
C ALA A 44 -5.88 -15.10 4.04
N VAL A 45 -7.19 -14.86 4.05
CA VAL A 45 -7.85 -13.96 3.10
C VAL A 45 -7.30 -12.54 3.23
N PHE A 46 -7.15 -12.03 4.46
CA PHE A 46 -6.56 -10.70 4.67
C PHE A 46 -5.14 -10.61 4.10
N VAL A 47 -4.26 -11.57 4.39
CA VAL A 47 -2.89 -11.55 3.86
C VAL A 47 -2.89 -11.57 2.32
N ILE A 48 -3.71 -12.43 1.71
CA ILE A 48 -3.77 -12.57 0.24
C ILE A 48 -4.26 -11.28 -0.43
N VAL A 49 -5.26 -10.60 0.13
CA VAL A 49 -5.81 -9.36 -0.44
C VAL A 49 -4.88 -8.17 -0.20
N PHE A 50 -4.23 -8.10 0.96
CA PHE A 50 -3.37 -6.95 1.29
C PHE A 50 -2.02 -6.96 0.59
N ILE A 51 -1.46 -8.12 0.22
CA ILE A 51 -0.19 -8.20 -0.53
C ILE A 51 -0.23 -7.41 -1.85
N PRO A 52 -1.18 -7.63 -2.78
CA PRO A 52 -1.21 -6.88 -4.03
C PRO A 52 -1.47 -5.37 -3.80
N ILE A 53 -2.25 -5.02 -2.78
CA ILE A 53 -2.45 -3.61 -2.39
C ILE A 53 -1.14 -2.97 -1.93
N ALA A 54 -0.38 -3.65 -1.09
CA ALA A 54 0.91 -3.16 -0.62
C ALA A 54 1.95 -3.03 -1.75
N ILE A 55 1.96 -3.97 -2.70
CA ILE A 55 2.76 -3.87 -3.92
C ILE A 55 2.36 -2.62 -4.71
N GLY A 56 1.06 -2.39 -4.91
CA GLY A 56 0.54 -1.19 -5.56
C GLY A 56 0.98 0.10 -4.86
N MET A 57 0.94 0.16 -3.52
CA MET A 57 1.41 1.31 -2.74
C MET A 57 2.91 1.57 -2.90
N VAL A 58 3.73 0.52 -2.96
CA VAL A 58 5.17 0.65 -3.20
C VAL A 58 5.46 1.16 -4.61
N ILE A 59 4.79 0.60 -5.63
CA ILE A 59 4.92 1.04 -7.03
C ILE A 59 4.49 2.50 -7.17
N PHE A 60 3.36 2.87 -6.55
CA PHE A 60 2.89 4.25 -6.51
C PHE A 60 3.92 5.18 -5.87
N GLY A 61 4.44 4.81 -4.71
CA GLY A 61 5.47 5.58 -4.02
C GLY A 61 6.76 5.73 -4.83
N TRP A 62 7.12 4.69 -5.60
CA TRP A 62 8.27 4.70 -6.49
C TRP A 62 8.10 5.68 -7.66
N TYR A 63 6.96 5.66 -8.35
CA TYR A 63 6.69 6.62 -9.43
C TYR A 63 6.58 8.06 -8.92
N ALA A 64 6.05 8.26 -7.71
CA ALA A 64 6.06 9.56 -7.03
C ALA A 64 7.45 10.07 -6.68
N LEU A 65 8.43 9.19 -6.46
CA LEU A 65 9.83 9.58 -6.30
C LEU A 65 10.51 9.96 -7.60
N GLN A 66 10.13 9.32 -8.72
CA GLN A 66 10.66 9.61 -10.05
C GLN A 66 10.15 10.94 -10.63
N GLY A 67 9.10 11.53 -10.04
CA GLY A 67 8.53 12.79 -10.51
C GLY A 67 7.45 12.61 -11.58
N GLU A 68 7.04 11.38 -11.87
CA GLU A 68 5.98 11.07 -12.85
C GLU A 68 4.63 11.75 -12.51
N TYR A 69 4.41 12.11 -11.24
CA TYR A 69 3.21 12.82 -10.78
C TYR A 69 3.40 14.36 -10.63
N ASP A 70 4.52 14.91 -11.10
CA ASP A 70 4.78 16.35 -11.00
C ASP A 70 3.95 17.16 -12.01
N GLN A 71 3.64 16.60 -13.18
CA GLN A 71 2.80 17.22 -14.23
C GLN A 71 1.40 16.58 -14.30
N LEU A 72 0.71 16.53 -13.16
CA LEU A 72 -0.71 16.17 -13.19
C LEU A 72 -1.51 17.39 -13.67
N PRO A 73 -2.41 17.23 -14.67
CA PRO A 73 -3.30 18.31 -15.09
C PRO A 73 -4.07 18.83 -13.88
N GLU A 74 -4.04 20.14 -13.67
CA GLU A 74 -4.69 20.77 -12.51
C GLU A 74 -6.14 21.14 -12.82
N ASN A 75 -6.48 21.30 -14.10
CA ASN A 75 -7.84 21.49 -14.59
C ASN A 75 -8.22 20.41 -15.61
N SER A 76 -9.52 20.14 -15.70
CA SER A 76 -10.07 19.20 -16.70
C SER A 76 -9.76 19.62 -18.13
N ASP A 77 -9.57 20.92 -18.37
CA ASP A 77 -9.22 21.48 -19.67
C ASP A 77 -7.78 21.15 -20.07
N ASP A 78 -6.90 20.84 -19.11
CA ASP A 78 -5.50 20.42 -19.35
C ASP A 78 -5.38 18.96 -19.82
N VAL A 79 -6.49 18.21 -19.83
CA VAL A 79 -6.58 16.80 -20.27
C VAL A 79 -7.12 16.69 -21.70
N ALA A 80 -7.62 17.79 -22.27
CA ALA A 80 -8.22 17.82 -23.59
C ALA A 80 -7.18 18.20 -24.66
N ASP A 81 -6.50 17.18 -25.20
CA ASP A 81 -5.99 17.13 -26.58
C ASP A 81 -6.03 15.67 -27.07
#